data_AF-A0A6L8RP02-F1
#
_entry.id   AF-A0A6L8RP02-F1
#
_cell.length_a   1.000
_cell.length_b   1.000
_cell.length_c   1.000
_cell.angle_alpha   90.00
_cell.angle_beta   90.00
_cell.angle_gamma   90.00
#
_symmetry.space_group_name_H-M   'P 1'
#
loop_
_entity.id
_entity.type
_entity.pdbx_description
1 polymer ?
#
loop_
_entity_poly.entity_id
_entity_poly.type
_entity_poly.pdbx_seq_one_letter_code
_entity_poly.pdbx_strand_id
1 'polypeptide(L)'
;MIAPKHGGRTHGAIFALCALLIAGPTLARALTGAGTLDSDVWFLLATGREIARNGIPRTNPFSIWPGQGIVVQQWLHDVWLWAWYTRGGYTAVAVSACVPAGLLFWQLSRLMLDAAGGKLSRAGLAFSLAIPSVCICMYISVRPTLWTALLCTLTARIMLSYLRDGRRLVLLWLPAVAVAGVNLQAAHWPLLAACAAAFALPNPHELADPAARRAWSARALPICAALAAMCAASLLNPYGADGSLYVLKSLGEAAYGGAIVEMQPLWVQLGPLFAVPVATMALGPIALCRRSGARVPAGAAAMLLAGIAAGVLHSRCMWIAGLFCGLCCAFGLAGALGEPVAHPGR
;
A
#
# COMPACT_ATOMS: atom_id res chain seq x y z
N MET A 1 14.52 27.85 -29.47
CA MET A 1 14.71 26.70 -28.56
C MET A 1 13.56 26.69 -27.57
N ILE A 2 12.44 26.05 -27.94
CA ILE A 2 11.20 26.05 -27.16
C ILE A 2 11.12 24.68 -26.47
N ALA A 3 11.22 24.67 -25.14
CA ALA A 3 11.00 23.46 -24.34
C ALA A 3 9.58 22.91 -24.62
N PRO A 4 9.41 21.59 -24.83
CA PRO A 4 8.13 21.09 -25.29
C PRO A 4 7.06 21.16 -24.18
N LYS A 5 5.89 21.70 -24.53
CA LYS A 5 4.60 21.69 -23.79
C LYS A 5 4.07 20.28 -23.44
N HIS A 6 4.88 19.22 -23.56
CA HIS A 6 4.45 17.82 -23.41
C HIS A 6 4.23 17.40 -21.95
N GLY A 7 4.99 17.94 -20.99
CA GLY A 7 4.88 17.54 -19.58
C GLY A 7 3.53 17.86 -18.93
N GLY A 8 2.90 18.98 -19.31
CA GLY A 8 1.61 19.41 -18.75
C GLY A 8 0.42 18.55 -19.19
N ARG A 9 0.40 18.09 -20.45
CA ARG A 9 -0.69 17.25 -21.00
C ARG A 9 -0.67 15.84 -20.41
N THR A 10 0.51 15.28 -20.14
CA THR A 10 0.66 13.96 -19.50
C THR A 10 0.21 13.97 -18.05
N HIS A 11 0.49 15.05 -17.30
CA HIS A 11 0.04 15.15 -15.91
C HIS A 11 -1.50 15.26 -15.82
N GLY A 12 -2.12 16.10 -16.66
CA GLY A 12 -3.59 16.23 -16.70
C GLY A 12 -4.31 14.91 -17.02
N ALA A 13 -3.77 14.11 -17.95
CA ALA A 13 -4.33 12.81 -18.29
C ALA A 13 -4.21 11.78 -17.14
N ILE A 14 -3.09 11.78 -16.42
CA ILE A 14 -2.91 10.92 -15.24
C ILE A 14 -3.91 11.31 -14.15
N PHE A 15 -4.06 12.62 -13.87
CA PHE A 15 -5.05 13.10 -12.91
C PHE A 15 -6.47 12.69 -13.30
N ALA A 16 -6.85 12.83 -14.57
CA ALA A 16 -8.17 12.41 -15.06
C ALA A 16 -8.40 10.89 -14.91
N LEU A 17 -7.39 10.07 -15.25
CA LEU A 17 -7.45 8.62 -15.09
C LEU A 17 -7.60 8.22 -13.61
N CYS A 18 -6.77 8.79 -12.73
CA CYS A 18 -6.85 8.54 -11.29
C CYS A 18 -8.22 8.98 -10.74
N ALA A 19 -8.73 10.13 -11.17
CA ALA A 19 -10.06 10.61 -10.78
C ALA A 19 -11.16 9.63 -11.22
N LEU A 20 -11.11 9.09 -12.44
CA LEU A 20 -12.07 8.10 -12.93
C LEU A 20 -12.01 6.79 -12.13
N LEU A 21 -10.80 6.29 -11.84
CA LEU A 21 -10.57 5.06 -11.08
C LEU A 21 -10.99 5.19 -9.61
N ILE A 22 -11.06 6.41 -9.07
CA ILE A 22 -11.60 6.71 -7.74
C ILE A 22 -13.11 6.91 -7.80
N ALA A 23 -13.60 7.73 -8.74
CA ALA A 23 -14.98 8.19 -8.81
C ALA A 23 -15.98 7.07 -9.12
N GLY A 24 -15.66 6.18 -10.07
CA GLY A 24 -16.55 5.08 -10.45
C GLY A 24 -16.86 4.14 -9.28
N PRO A 25 -15.85 3.59 -8.59
CA PRO A 25 -16.08 2.70 -7.46
C PRO A 25 -16.65 3.39 -6.21
N THR A 26 -16.25 4.63 -5.92
CA THR A 26 -16.86 5.41 -4.81
C THR A 26 -18.34 5.70 -5.07
N LEU A 27 -18.69 6.03 -6.31
CA LEU A 27 -20.09 6.16 -6.74
C LEU A 27 -20.84 4.83 -6.63
N ALA A 28 -20.26 3.73 -7.10
CA ALA A 28 -20.87 2.40 -6.98
C ALA A 28 -21.17 2.03 -5.52
N ARG A 29 -20.25 2.32 -4.59
CA ARG A 29 -20.46 2.10 -3.15
C ARG A 29 -21.51 3.01 -2.52
N ALA A 30 -21.55 4.28 -2.95
CA ALA A 30 -22.60 5.20 -2.52
C ALA A 30 -23.99 4.72 -2.98
N LEU A 31 -24.08 4.21 -4.22
CA LEU A 31 -25.32 3.67 -4.80
C LEU A 31 -25.78 2.36 -4.14
N THR A 32 -24.87 1.54 -3.60
CA THR A 32 -25.22 0.31 -2.88
C THR A 32 -25.54 0.52 -1.40
N GLY A 33 -25.61 1.77 -0.92
CA GLY A 33 -25.86 2.10 0.48
C GLY A 33 -24.70 1.76 1.43
N ALA A 34 -23.60 1.23 0.89
CA ALA A 34 -22.38 0.88 1.63
C ALA A 34 -21.40 2.07 1.63
N GLY A 35 -21.90 3.23 2.08
CA GLY A 35 -21.20 4.51 2.08
C GLY A 35 -19.81 4.45 2.72
N THR A 36 -19.03 5.53 2.57
CA THR A 36 -17.66 5.60 3.12
C THR A 36 -17.61 5.60 4.65
N LEU A 37 -18.73 5.90 5.31
CA LEU A 37 -18.90 5.93 6.76
C LEU A 37 -19.31 4.54 7.24
N ASP A 38 -18.37 3.80 7.83
CA ASP A 38 -18.64 2.52 8.49
C ASP A 38 -18.91 2.71 10.00
N SER A 39 -19.22 1.63 10.71
CA SER A 39 -19.45 1.66 12.16
C SER A 39 -18.27 2.21 12.97
N ASP A 40 -17.05 2.05 12.45
CA ASP A 40 -15.83 2.47 13.16
C ASP A 40 -15.75 4.00 13.25
N VAL A 41 -16.38 4.73 12.32
CA VAL A 41 -16.34 6.21 12.29
C VAL A 41 -16.74 6.86 13.61
N TRP A 42 -17.69 6.26 14.34
CA TRP A 42 -18.15 6.77 15.63
C TRP A 42 -17.04 6.75 16.67
N PHE A 43 -16.29 5.65 16.74
CA PHE A 43 -15.16 5.50 17.63
C PHE A 43 -14.00 6.40 17.22
N LEU A 44 -13.70 6.49 15.91
CA LEU A 44 -12.62 7.34 15.39
C LEU A 44 -12.89 8.82 15.68
N LEU A 45 -14.12 9.30 15.45
CA LEU A 45 -14.50 10.69 15.73
C LEU A 45 -14.52 11.00 17.22
N ALA A 46 -15.02 10.07 18.06
CA ALA A 46 -15.00 10.25 19.51
C ALA A 46 -13.57 10.33 20.04
N THR A 47 -12.68 9.47 19.55
CA THR A 47 -11.26 9.45 19.91
C THR A 47 -10.54 10.70 19.42
N GLY A 48 -10.79 11.14 18.18
CA GLY A 48 -10.23 12.38 17.63
C GLY A 48 -10.67 13.62 18.41
N ARG A 49 -11.94 13.67 18.82
CA ARG A 49 -12.48 14.72 19.69
C ARG A 49 -11.82 14.73 21.06
N GLU A 50 -11.65 13.55 21.66
CA GLU A 50 -10.99 13.38 22.95
C GLU A 50 -9.55 13.90 22.89
N ILE A 51 -8.78 13.46 21.89
CA ILE A 51 -7.40 13.89 21.70
C ILE A 51 -7.30 15.40 21.49
N ALA A 52 -8.20 15.97 20.67
CA ALA A 52 -8.19 17.40 20.38
C ALA A 52 -8.53 18.28 21.60
N ARG A 53 -9.29 17.75 22.58
CA ARG A 53 -9.71 18.50 23.77
C ARG A 53 -8.81 18.26 24.98
N ASN A 54 -8.38 17.01 25.18
CA ASN A 54 -7.77 16.55 26.43
C ASN A 54 -6.36 15.98 26.24
N GLY A 55 -5.85 15.92 25.00
CA GLY A 55 -4.56 15.33 24.68
C GLY A 55 -4.61 13.80 24.50
N ILE A 56 -3.45 13.18 24.26
CA ILE A 56 -3.38 11.74 23.97
C ILE A 56 -3.74 10.91 25.23
N PRO A 57 -4.84 10.12 25.20
CA PRO A 57 -5.26 9.36 26.38
C PRO A 57 -4.35 8.16 26.63
N ARG A 58 -4.05 7.89 27.91
CA ARG A 58 -3.39 6.65 28.36
C ARG A 58 -4.33 5.70 29.11
N THR A 59 -5.40 6.25 29.68
CA THR A 59 -6.52 5.50 30.24
C THR A 59 -7.69 5.57 29.27
N ASN A 60 -8.42 4.48 29.10
CA ASN A 60 -9.53 4.36 28.17
C ASN A 60 -10.74 5.17 28.67
N PRO A 61 -11.09 6.30 28.02
CA PRO A 61 -12.23 7.11 28.42
C PRO A 61 -13.57 6.51 27.98
N PHE A 62 -13.54 5.48 27.11
CA PHE A 62 -14.72 4.82 26.56
C PHE A 62 -15.04 3.49 27.26
N SER A 63 -14.20 3.07 28.21
CA SER A 63 -14.41 1.84 28.97
C SER A 63 -15.46 2.05 30.06
N ILE A 64 -16.39 1.10 30.18
CA ILE A 64 -17.32 1.02 31.33
C ILE A 64 -16.60 0.62 32.62
N TRP A 65 -15.42 -0.01 32.49
CA TRP A 65 -14.56 -0.39 33.61
C TRP A 65 -13.48 0.67 33.84
N PRO A 66 -13.40 1.27 35.05
CA PRO A 66 -12.39 2.27 35.35
C PRO A 66 -10.95 1.73 35.26
N GLY A 67 -10.00 2.62 34.97
CA GLY A 67 -8.56 2.33 35.04
C GLY A 67 -7.98 1.48 33.91
N GLN A 68 -8.79 1.09 32.92
CA GLN A 68 -8.29 0.32 31.76
C GLN A 68 -7.34 1.17 30.92
N GLY A 69 -6.18 0.62 30.55
CA GLY A 69 -5.25 1.29 29.64
C GLY A 69 -5.79 1.36 28.21
N ILE A 70 -5.31 2.32 27.42
CA ILE A 70 -5.58 2.37 25.98
C ILE A 70 -4.33 2.74 25.19
N VAL A 71 -4.17 2.08 24.03
CA VAL A 71 -3.26 2.51 22.97
C VAL A 71 -4.11 2.89 21.77
N VAL A 72 -4.18 4.18 21.47
CA VAL A 72 -4.87 4.67 20.27
C VAL A 72 -3.95 4.48 19.07
N GLN A 73 -4.06 3.31 18.44
CA GLN A 73 -3.19 2.88 17.33
C GLN A 73 -3.23 3.79 16.09
N GLN A 74 -4.25 4.63 15.92
CA GLN A 74 -4.46 5.46 14.73
C GLN A 74 -4.73 6.93 15.10
N TRP A 75 -4.12 7.39 16.20
CA TRP A 75 -4.40 8.68 16.83
C TRP A 75 -4.35 9.87 15.85
N LEU A 76 -3.36 9.89 14.95
CA LEU A 76 -3.19 11.01 14.01
C LEU A 76 -4.32 11.02 12.97
N HIS A 77 -4.77 9.84 12.57
CA HIS A 77 -5.89 9.69 11.68
C HIS A 77 -7.22 10.07 12.36
N ASP A 78 -7.41 9.74 13.64
CA ASP A 78 -8.59 10.14 14.42
C ASP A 78 -8.69 11.67 14.53
N VAL A 79 -7.58 12.34 14.82
CA VAL A 79 -7.49 13.81 14.84
C VAL A 79 -7.76 14.40 13.46
N TRP A 80 -7.25 13.78 12.38
CA TRP A 80 -7.55 14.17 11.01
C TRP A 80 -9.06 14.13 10.73
N LEU A 81 -9.75 13.03 11.06
CA LEU A 81 -11.20 12.91 10.84
C LEU A 81 -11.97 13.95 11.66
N TRP A 82 -11.58 14.19 12.90
CA TRP A 82 -12.19 15.23 13.74
C TRP A 82 -12.01 16.65 13.17
N ALA A 83 -10.84 16.93 12.59
CA ALA A 83 -10.56 18.21 11.93
C ALA A 83 -11.46 18.44 10.69
N TRP A 84 -11.80 17.39 9.96
CA TRP A 84 -12.78 17.47 8.86
C TRP A 84 -14.20 17.62 9.39
N TYR A 85 -14.56 16.85 10.41
CA TYR A 85 -15.88 16.91 11.03
C TYR A 85 -16.23 18.32 11.54
N THR A 86 -15.29 18.98 12.21
CA THR A 86 -15.48 20.36 12.72
C THR A 86 -15.68 21.41 11.62
N ARG A 87 -15.32 21.11 10.36
CA ARG A 87 -15.45 22.03 9.21
C ARG A 87 -16.72 21.83 8.40
N GLY A 88 -17.29 20.61 8.38
CA GLY A 88 -18.44 20.30 7.52
C GLY A 88 -19.18 19.02 7.87
N GLY A 89 -19.12 18.58 9.12
CA GLY A 89 -19.83 17.41 9.64
C GLY A 89 -19.45 16.11 8.93
N TYR A 90 -20.39 15.18 8.87
CA TYR A 90 -20.17 13.85 8.27
C TYR A 90 -19.85 13.89 6.78
N THR A 91 -20.38 14.87 6.05
CA THR A 91 -20.07 15.06 4.63
C THR A 91 -18.59 15.36 4.42
N ALA A 92 -18.02 16.26 5.23
CA ALA A 92 -16.59 16.56 5.21
C ALA A 92 -15.73 15.34 5.59
N VAL A 93 -16.16 14.55 6.57
CA VAL A 93 -15.50 13.28 6.96
C VAL A 93 -15.48 12.29 5.80
N ALA A 94 -16.62 12.09 5.13
CA ALA A 94 -16.71 11.21 3.97
C ALA A 94 -15.79 11.66 2.82
N VAL A 95 -15.78 12.97 2.52
CA VAL A 95 -14.91 13.56 1.49
C VAL A 95 -13.43 13.48 1.86
N SER A 96 -13.09 13.47 3.15
CA SER A 96 -11.69 13.43 3.60
C SER A 96 -10.93 12.20 3.09
N ALA A 97 -11.62 11.07 2.86
CA ALA A 97 -11.04 9.84 2.31
C ALA A 97 -10.54 10.00 0.87
N CYS A 98 -11.08 10.96 0.11
CA CYS A 98 -10.61 11.27 -1.24
C CYS A 98 -9.18 11.82 -1.26
N VAL A 99 -8.71 12.42 -0.16
CA VAL A 99 -7.34 12.96 -0.06
C VAL A 99 -6.29 11.84 -0.08
N PRO A 100 -6.27 10.89 0.86
CA PRO A 100 -5.32 9.78 0.80
C PRO A 100 -5.54 8.90 -0.43
N ALA A 101 -6.78 8.73 -0.91
CA ALA A 101 -7.05 8.01 -2.16
C ALA A 101 -6.39 8.69 -3.37
N GLY A 102 -6.57 10.00 -3.54
CA GLY A 102 -5.95 10.77 -4.62
C GLY A 102 -4.43 10.69 -4.59
N LEU A 103 -3.84 10.85 -3.40
CA LEU A 103 -2.39 10.70 -3.20
C LEU A 103 -1.91 9.28 -3.51
N LEU A 104 -2.65 8.25 -3.09
CA LEU A 104 -2.37 6.84 -3.37
C LEU A 104 -2.35 6.56 -4.87
N PHE A 105 -3.41 6.91 -5.59
CA PHE A 105 -3.48 6.65 -7.03
C PHE A 105 -2.45 7.45 -7.83
N TRP A 106 -2.19 8.70 -7.42
CA TRP A 106 -1.09 9.47 -7.97
C TRP A 106 0.25 8.74 -7.76
N GLN A 107 0.54 8.27 -6.54
CA GLN A 107 1.78 7.54 -6.26
C GLN A 107 1.87 6.17 -6.95
N LEU A 108 0.76 5.44 -7.09
CA LEU A 108 0.71 4.19 -7.85
C LEU A 108 1.05 4.44 -9.32
N SER A 109 0.51 5.50 -9.91
CA SER A 109 0.83 5.86 -11.30
C SER A 109 2.33 6.13 -11.48
N ARG A 110 2.94 6.83 -10.52
CA ARG A 110 4.38 7.11 -10.53
C ARG A 110 5.21 5.85 -10.34
N LEU A 111 4.81 4.96 -9.42
CA LEU A 111 5.48 3.68 -9.19
C LEU A 111 5.48 2.81 -10.45
N MET A 112 4.35 2.74 -11.16
CA MET A 112 4.23 1.96 -12.40
C MET A 112 5.06 2.55 -13.55
N LEU A 113 5.07 3.87 -13.69
CA LEU A 113 5.91 4.55 -14.66
C LEU A 113 7.40 4.35 -14.37
N ASP A 114 7.80 4.43 -13.10
CA ASP A 114 9.17 4.18 -12.67
C ASP A 114 9.58 2.72 -12.93
N ALA A 115 8.69 1.75 -12.67
CA ALA A 115 8.89 0.33 -12.96
C ALA A 115 9.06 0.05 -14.46
N ALA A 116 8.32 0.76 -15.29
CA ALA A 116 8.41 0.67 -16.74
C ALA A 116 9.56 1.47 -17.36
N GLY A 117 10.38 2.16 -16.55
CA GLY A 117 11.42 3.06 -17.05
C GLY A 117 10.87 4.17 -17.95
N GLY A 118 9.64 4.62 -17.71
CA GLY A 118 8.95 5.64 -18.51
C GLY A 118 8.36 5.16 -19.85
N LYS A 119 8.47 3.87 -20.18
CA LYS A 119 8.04 3.29 -21.47
C LYS A 119 6.56 2.86 -21.50
N LEU A 120 5.82 3.05 -20.41
CA LEU A 120 4.45 2.57 -20.32
C LEU A 120 3.50 3.46 -21.12
N SER A 121 2.75 2.87 -22.05
CA SER A 121 1.68 3.58 -22.77
C SER A 121 0.55 3.97 -21.81
N ARG A 122 -0.33 4.90 -22.21
CA ARG A 122 -1.49 5.30 -21.39
C ARG A 122 -2.43 4.12 -21.12
N ALA A 123 -2.64 3.27 -22.12
CA ALA A 123 -3.43 2.05 -21.98
C ALA A 123 -2.75 1.04 -21.05
N GLY A 124 -1.42 0.89 -21.16
CA GLY A 124 -0.65 0.04 -20.25
C GLY A 124 -0.70 0.53 -18.80
N LEU A 125 -0.63 1.84 -18.59
CA LEU A 125 -0.77 2.45 -17.26
C LEU A 125 -2.16 2.22 -16.68
N ALA A 126 -3.22 2.43 -17.48
CA ALA A 126 -4.58 2.14 -17.08
C ALA A 126 -4.78 0.66 -16.73
N PHE A 127 -4.23 -0.25 -17.53
CA PHE A 127 -4.28 -1.69 -17.26
C PHE A 127 -3.56 -2.05 -15.96
N SER A 128 -2.34 -1.55 -15.75
CA SER A 128 -1.59 -1.79 -14.52
C SER A 128 -2.31 -1.24 -13.28
N LEU A 129 -3.01 -0.10 -13.40
CA LEU A 129 -3.78 0.50 -12.32
C LEU A 129 -5.12 -0.19 -12.05
N ALA A 130 -5.69 -0.90 -13.02
CA ALA A 130 -7.03 -1.48 -12.89
C ALA A 130 -7.15 -2.45 -11.71
N ILE A 131 -6.20 -3.39 -11.56
CA ILE A 131 -6.23 -4.39 -10.48
C ILE A 131 -6.08 -3.75 -9.09
N PRO A 132 -5.06 -2.90 -8.83
CA PRO A 132 -5.01 -2.14 -7.57
C PRO A 132 -6.29 -1.35 -7.31
N SER A 133 -6.87 -0.73 -8.34
CA SER A 133 -8.11 0.05 -8.20
C SER A 133 -9.24 -0.81 -7.65
N VAL A 134 -9.51 -1.97 -8.28
CA VAL A 134 -10.56 -2.88 -7.82
C VAL A 134 -10.31 -3.33 -6.39
N CYS A 135 -9.11 -3.79 -6.07
CA CYS A 135 -8.79 -4.31 -4.73
C CYS A 135 -8.83 -3.24 -3.64
N ILE A 136 -8.39 -2.01 -3.92
CA ILE A 136 -8.45 -0.89 -2.97
C ILE A 136 -9.90 -0.44 -2.81
N CYS A 137 -10.64 -0.29 -3.90
CA CYS A 137 -12.01 0.21 -3.89
C CYS A 137 -13.01 -0.73 -3.22
N MET A 138 -12.76 -2.04 -3.18
CA MET A 138 -13.52 -2.98 -2.36
C MET A 138 -13.49 -2.61 -0.87
N TYR A 139 -12.48 -1.85 -0.42
CA TYR A 139 -12.23 -1.53 0.98
C TYR A 139 -12.05 -0.02 1.26
N ILE A 140 -12.39 0.87 0.30
CA ILE A 140 -12.40 2.32 0.56
C ILE A 140 -13.45 2.62 1.63
N SER A 141 -12.96 3.07 2.78
CA SER A 141 -13.72 3.53 3.93
C SER A 141 -13.00 4.73 4.55
N VAL A 142 -13.61 5.35 5.54
CA VAL A 142 -12.94 6.39 6.34
C VAL A 142 -11.74 5.87 7.13
N ARG A 143 -11.52 4.55 7.21
CA ARG A 143 -10.40 3.93 7.93
C ARG A 143 -9.02 4.37 7.41
N PRO A 144 -7.96 4.28 8.24
CA PRO A 144 -6.62 4.72 7.85
C PRO A 144 -5.92 3.84 6.80
N THR A 145 -6.53 2.75 6.35
CA THR A 145 -5.87 1.79 5.43
C THR A 145 -5.40 2.43 4.12
N LEU A 146 -6.05 3.50 3.63
CA LEU A 146 -5.57 4.24 2.47
C LEU A 146 -4.20 4.90 2.71
N TRP A 147 -3.94 5.38 3.92
CA TRP A 147 -2.63 5.88 4.31
C TRP A 147 -1.58 4.76 4.30
N THR A 148 -1.92 3.59 4.85
CA THR A 148 -1.04 2.42 4.84
C THR A 148 -0.71 1.96 3.41
N ALA A 149 -1.70 1.91 2.52
CA ALA A 149 -1.48 1.57 1.12
C ALA A 149 -0.58 2.61 0.40
N LEU A 150 -0.76 3.90 0.69
CA LEU A 150 0.08 4.98 0.18
C LEU A 150 1.53 4.83 0.66
N LEU A 151 1.74 4.59 1.95
CA LEU A 151 3.07 4.38 2.53
C LEU A 151 3.74 3.09 2.02
N CYS A 152 2.97 2.04 1.77
CA CYS A 152 3.46 0.81 1.15
C CYS A 152 3.93 1.07 -0.29
N THR A 153 3.15 1.84 -1.07
CA THR A 153 3.52 2.28 -2.43
C THR A 153 4.80 3.12 -2.41
N LEU A 154 4.92 4.06 -1.47
CA LEU A 154 6.13 4.86 -1.26
C LEU A 154 7.34 3.99 -0.93
N THR A 155 7.18 3.01 -0.04
CA THR A 155 8.22 2.05 0.33
C THR A 155 8.72 1.29 -0.90
N ALA A 156 7.81 0.71 -1.69
CA ALA A 156 8.15 0.01 -2.92
C ALA A 156 8.89 0.92 -3.94
N ARG A 157 8.48 2.18 -4.05
CA ARG A 157 9.11 3.15 -4.95
C ARG A 157 10.52 3.56 -4.51
N ILE A 158 10.73 3.76 -3.19
CA ILE A 158 12.05 4.01 -2.58
C ILE A 158 12.96 2.80 -2.85
N MET A 159 12.45 1.58 -2.66
CA MET A 159 13.19 0.34 -2.96
C MET A 159 13.56 0.23 -4.43
N LEU A 160 12.63 0.50 -5.33
CA LEU A 160 12.91 0.46 -6.76
C LEU A 160 13.97 1.49 -7.17
N SER A 161 13.92 2.71 -6.64
CA SER A 161 14.96 3.73 -6.89
C SER A 161 16.32 3.29 -6.36
N TYR A 162 16.38 2.71 -5.16
CA TYR A 162 17.64 2.18 -4.62
C TYR A 162 18.20 1.04 -5.48
N LEU A 163 17.36 0.09 -5.92
CA LEU A 163 17.79 -1.03 -6.76
C LEU A 163 18.25 -0.58 -8.14
N ARG A 164 17.67 0.48 -8.70
CA ARG A 164 18.04 1.02 -10.01
C ARG A 164 19.32 1.84 -9.97
N ASP A 165 19.40 2.77 -9.01
CA ASP A 165 20.42 3.83 -9.02
C ASP A 165 21.57 3.56 -8.03
N GLY A 166 21.44 2.57 -7.14
CA GLY A 166 22.43 2.25 -6.10
C GLY A 166 22.59 3.32 -5.01
N ARG A 167 21.80 4.40 -5.06
CA ARG A 167 21.92 5.56 -4.17
C ARG A 167 21.38 5.26 -2.77
N ARG A 168 22.27 4.92 -1.84
CA ARG A 168 21.95 4.59 -0.44
C ARG A 168 21.19 5.70 0.30
N LEU A 169 21.41 6.97 -0.05
CA LEU A 169 20.74 8.11 0.57
C LEU A 169 19.20 8.05 0.44
N VAL A 170 18.68 7.38 -0.60
CA VAL A 170 17.24 7.21 -0.77
C VAL A 170 16.63 6.37 0.35
N LEU A 171 17.39 5.45 0.95
CA LEU A 171 16.95 4.61 2.07
C LEU A 171 16.70 5.39 3.36
N LEU A 172 17.25 6.61 3.51
CA LEU A 172 17.02 7.47 4.67
C LEU A 172 15.57 7.95 4.79
N TRP A 173 14.78 7.82 3.71
CA TRP A 173 13.34 8.08 3.74
C TRP A 173 12.54 6.95 4.40
N LEU A 174 13.07 5.73 4.50
CA LEU A 174 12.34 4.60 5.09
C LEU A 174 12.00 4.80 6.58
N PRO A 175 12.92 5.31 7.43
CA PRO A 175 12.57 5.71 8.79
C PRO A 175 11.40 6.71 8.85
N ALA A 176 11.39 7.73 7.99
CA ALA A 176 10.30 8.70 7.94
C ALA A 176 8.96 8.05 7.54
N VAL A 177 8.99 7.08 6.61
CA VAL A 177 7.82 6.27 6.25
C VAL A 177 7.33 5.44 7.45
N ALA A 178 8.24 4.88 8.25
CA ALA A 178 7.89 4.15 9.48
C ALA A 178 7.26 5.06 10.55
N VAL A 179 7.80 6.27 10.75
CA VAL A 179 7.21 7.28 11.66
C VAL A 179 5.79 7.64 11.21
N ALA A 180 5.60 7.92 9.93
CA ALA A 180 4.27 8.22 9.39
C ALA A 180 3.32 7.02 9.59
N GLY A 181 3.80 5.81 9.29
CA GLY A 181 3.03 4.58 9.42
C GLY A 181 2.58 4.31 10.86
N VAL A 182 3.47 4.43 11.84
CA VAL A 182 3.13 4.14 13.23
C VAL A 182 2.17 5.17 13.84
N ASN A 183 2.20 6.42 13.39
CA ASN A 183 1.28 7.46 13.88
C ASN A 183 -0.08 7.45 13.17
N LEU A 184 -0.13 7.07 11.89
CA LEU A 184 -1.38 6.95 11.13
C LEU A 184 -2.09 5.62 11.37
N GLN A 185 -1.36 4.51 11.51
CA GLN A 185 -1.91 3.19 11.73
C GLN A 185 -0.86 2.22 12.31
N ALA A 186 -0.63 2.30 13.62
CA ALA A 186 0.38 1.51 14.34
C ALA A 186 0.27 0.00 14.10
N ALA A 187 -0.92 -0.59 13.98
CA ALA A 187 -1.03 -2.02 13.69
C ALA A 187 -0.38 -2.44 12.36
N HIS A 188 -0.18 -1.51 11.42
CA HIS A 188 0.24 -1.82 10.05
C HIS A 188 1.65 -1.32 9.71
N TRP A 189 2.35 -0.59 10.57
CA TRP A 189 3.74 -0.21 10.28
C TRP A 189 4.67 -1.42 10.02
N PRO A 190 4.50 -2.61 10.65
CA PRO A 190 5.33 -3.77 10.35
C PRO A 190 5.18 -4.25 8.91
N LEU A 191 4.04 -4.01 8.26
CA LEU A 191 3.84 -4.29 6.82
C LEU A 191 4.78 -3.44 5.96
N LEU A 192 5.05 -2.20 6.35
CA LEU A 192 5.97 -1.31 5.63
C LEU A 192 7.41 -1.83 5.74
N ALA A 193 7.81 -2.27 6.94
CA ALA A 193 9.10 -2.93 7.15
C ALA A 193 9.20 -4.25 6.36
N ALA A 194 8.15 -5.07 6.37
CA ALA A 194 8.09 -6.32 5.59
C ALA A 194 8.19 -6.05 4.08
N CYS A 195 7.53 -5.00 3.58
CA CYS A 195 7.66 -4.54 2.20
C CYS A 195 9.11 -4.20 1.86
N ALA A 196 9.80 -3.40 2.67
CA ALA A 196 11.21 -3.08 2.44
C ALA A 196 12.10 -4.34 2.51
N ALA A 197 11.85 -5.22 3.47
CA ALA A 197 12.59 -6.47 3.65
C ALA A 197 12.44 -7.42 2.45
N ALA A 198 11.25 -7.49 1.83
CA ALA A 198 11.04 -8.30 0.64
C ALA A 198 12.01 -7.91 -0.50
N PHE A 199 12.35 -6.63 -0.66
CA PHE A 199 13.31 -6.20 -1.68
C PHE A 199 14.78 -6.53 -1.35
N ALA A 200 15.09 -6.98 -0.13
CA ALA A 200 16.39 -7.57 0.21
C ALA A 200 16.53 -9.02 -0.30
N LEU A 201 15.44 -9.68 -0.70
CA LEU A 201 15.48 -11.05 -1.19
C LEU A 201 16.38 -11.17 -2.44
N PRO A 202 17.17 -12.25 -2.53
CA PRO A 202 17.97 -12.54 -3.72
C PRO A 202 17.09 -13.08 -4.85
N ASN A 203 17.42 -12.73 -6.08
CA ASN A 203 16.95 -13.45 -7.26
C ASN A 203 17.76 -14.75 -7.44
N PRO A 204 17.24 -15.78 -8.12
CA PRO A 204 17.96 -17.05 -8.28
C PRO A 204 19.39 -16.91 -8.86
N HIS A 205 19.59 -16.00 -9.82
CA HIS A 205 20.90 -15.74 -10.42
C HIS A 205 21.88 -15.03 -9.46
N GLU A 206 21.39 -14.30 -8.46
CA GLU A 206 22.23 -13.65 -7.45
C GLU A 206 22.81 -14.65 -6.44
N LEU A 207 22.36 -15.92 -6.49
CA LEU A 207 22.86 -17.02 -5.65
C LEU A 207 23.74 -18.02 -6.41
N ALA A 208 23.93 -17.82 -7.72
CA ALA A 208 24.57 -18.80 -8.60
C ALA A 208 26.04 -19.05 -8.26
N ASP A 209 26.78 -18.02 -7.82
CA ASP A 209 28.21 -18.12 -7.54
C ASP A 209 28.65 -17.19 -6.38
N PRO A 210 29.88 -17.36 -5.83
CA PRO A 210 30.37 -16.54 -4.73
C PRO A 210 30.49 -15.04 -5.02
N ALA A 211 30.74 -14.62 -6.26
CA ALA A 211 30.79 -13.20 -6.62
C ALA A 211 29.38 -12.60 -6.67
N ALA A 212 28.42 -13.30 -7.27
CA ALA A 212 27.01 -12.92 -7.27
C ALA A 212 26.44 -12.77 -5.85
N ARG A 213 26.75 -13.72 -4.96
CA ARG A 213 26.34 -13.66 -3.54
C ARG A 213 26.94 -12.47 -2.80
N ARG A 214 28.19 -12.11 -3.08
CA ARG A 214 28.83 -10.91 -2.50
C ARG A 214 28.15 -9.63 -2.99
N ALA A 215 27.82 -9.53 -4.28
CA ALA A 215 27.10 -8.39 -4.83
C ALA A 215 25.71 -8.24 -4.21
N TRP A 216 24.96 -9.34 -4.07
CA TRP A 216 23.69 -9.36 -3.35
C TRP A 216 23.84 -8.92 -1.89
N SER A 217 24.83 -9.46 -1.17
CA SER A 217 25.05 -9.12 0.24
C SER A 217 25.36 -7.63 0.41
N ALA A 218 26.18 -7.06 -0.48
CA ALA A 218 26.49 -5.63 -0.50
C ALA A 218 25.27 -4.75 -0.79
N ARG A 219 24.31 -5.25 -1.59
CA ARG A 219 23.02 -4.60 -1.87
C ARG A 219 22.04 -4.73 -0.70
N ALA A 220 21.98 -5.88 -0.05
CA ALA A 220 21.04 -6.19 1.01
C ALA A 220 21.43 -5.55 2.35
N LEU A 221 22.72 -5.42 2.66
CA LEU A 221 23.18 -4.88 3.94
C LEU A 221 22.65 -3.45 4.23
N PRO A 222 22.67 -2.49 3.28
CA PRO A 222 22.03 -1.19 3.48
C PRO A 222 20.52 -1.26 3.72
N ILE A 223 19.83 -2.24 3.13
CA ILE A 223 18.40 -2.47 3.38
C ILE A 223 18.21 -2.96 4.83
N CYS A 224 19.03 -3.90 5.30
CA CYS A 224 18.98 -4.36 6.70
C CYS A 224 19.24 -3.22 7.70
N ALA A 225 20.19 -2.34 7.41
CA ALA A 225 20.43 -1.15 8.22
C ALA A 225 19.22 -0.20 8.22
N ALA A 226 18.59 0.00 7.06
CA ALA A 226 17.36 0.79 6.96
C ALA A 226 16.20 0.15 7.72
N LEU A 227 16.06 -1.17 7.72
CA LEU A 227 15.05 -1.89 8.52
C LEU A 227 15.26 -1.69 10.02
N ALA A 228 16.50 -1.79 10.51
CA ALA A 228 16.81 -1.48 11.90
C ALA A 228 16.44 -0.03 12.25
N ALA A 229 16.73 0.92 11.34
CA ALA A 229 16.33 2.31 11.50
C ALA A 229 14.80 2.51 11.45
N MET A 230 14.06 1.75 10.64
CA MET A 230 12.59 1.74 10.64
C MET A 230 12.04 1.24 11.98
N CYS A 231 12.61 0.17 12.54
CA CYS A 231 12.22 -0.34 13.86
C CYS A 231 12.51 0.67 14.98
N ALA A 232 13.65 1.36 14.95
CA ALA A 232 13.92 2.43 15.90
C ALA A 232 12.95 3.61 15.72
N ALA A 233 12.69 4.00 14.47
CA ALA A 233 11.79 5.09 14.13
C ALA A 233 10.33 4.79 14.48
N SER A 234 9.91 3.53 14.50
CA SER A 234 8.54 3.17 14.91
C SER A 234 8.28 3.49 16.39
N LEU A 235 9.31 3.69 17.22
CA LEU A 235 9.16 4.15 18.60
C LEU A 235 8.75 5.64 18.69
N LEU A 236 8.86 6.40 17.59
CA LEU A 236 8.46 7.80 17.51
C LEU A 236 6.94 7.93 17.35
N ASN A 237 6.22 7.49 18.38
CA ASN A 237 4.77 7.61 18.53
C ASN A 237 4.47 7.92 20.01
N PRO A 238 3.29 8.46 20.35
CA PRO A 238 3.02 8.91 21.72
C PRO A 238 2.97 7.76 22.76
N TYR A 239 2.86 6.52 22.31
CA TYR A 239 2.84 5.31 23.15
C TYR A 239 4.18 4.55 23.16
N GLY A 240 5.21 5.02 22.45
CA GLY A 240 6.51 4.35 22.37
C GLY A 240 6.38 2.89 21.95
N ALA A 241 6.99 1.99 22.73
CA ALA A 241 6.97 0.55 22.45
C ALA A 241 5.55 -0.06 22.45
N ASP A 242 4.61 0.46 23.23
CA ASP A 242 3.24 -0.05 23.27
C ASP A 242 2.50 0.21 21.94
N GLY A 243 2.75 1.37 21.32
CA GLY A 243 2.27 1.67 19.98
C GLY A 243 2.95 0.80 18.93
N SER A 244 4.28 0.70 18.97
CA SER A 244 5.04 -0.07 17.97
C SER A 244 4.71 -1.56 18.01
N LEU A 245 4.44 -2.13 19.18
CA LEU A 245 4.11 -3.54 19.37
C LEU A 245 2.59 -3.78 19.41
N TYR A 246 1.77 -2.77 19.09
CA TYR A 246 0.31 -2.86 19.21
C TYR A 246 -0.26 -4.12 18.55
N VAL A 247 0.12 -4.38 17.29
CA VAL A 247 -0.42 -5.55 16.56
C VAL A 247 -0.10 -6.84 17.30
N LEU A 248 1.14 -7.02 17.77
CA LEU A 248 1.58 -8.23 18.48
C LEU A 248 0.86 -8.40 19.81
N LYS A 249 0.65 -7.31 20.54
CA LYS A 249 -0.09 -7.31 21.81
C LYS A 249 -1.59 -7.55 21.64
N SER A 250 -2.13 -7.24 20.45
CA SER A 250 -3.55 -7.44 20.11
C SER A 250 -3.84 -8.77 19.39
N LEU A 251 -2.82 -9.58 19.09
CA LEU A 251 -3.01 -10.88 18.43
C LEU A 251 -3.84 -11.82 19.32
N GLY A 252 -4.83 -12.49 18.73
CA GLY A 252 -5.73 -13.42 19.43
C GLY A 252 -7.10 -12.82 19.76
N GLU A 253 -7.14 -11.59 20.26
CA GLU A 253 -8.39 -10.88 20.63
C GLU A 253 -9.13 -10.30 19.41
N ALA A 254 -8.41 -10.00 18.32
CA ALA A 254 -8.95 -9.33 17.14
C ALA A 254 -9.76 -10.22 16.18
N ALA A 255 -9.89 -11.52 16.46
CA ALA A 255 -10.63 -12.44 15.57
C ALA A 255 -12.15 -12.29 15.67
N TYR A 256 -12.67 -11.67 16.75
CA TYR A 256 -14.10 -11.47 17.02
C TYR A 256 -14.99 -12.68 16.69
N GLY A 257 -14.49 -13.90 16.89
CA GLY A 257 -15.22 -15.14 16.56
C GLY A 257 -15.69 -15.23 15.10
N GLY A 258 -15.07 -14.50 14.17
CA GLY A 258 -15.50 -14.47 12.77
C GLY A 258 -16.69 -13.56 12.47
N ALA A 259 -17.12 -12.71 13.40
CA ALA A 259 -18.24 -11.77 13.19
C ALA A 259 -17.94 -10.68 12.15
N ILE A 260 -16.67 -10.43 11.85
CA ILE A 260 -16.24 -9.41 10.89
C ILE A 260 -16.10 -10.05 9.50
N VAL A 261 -17.04 -9.74 8.60
CA VAL A 261 -17.13 -10.31 7.26
C VAL A 261 -15.84 -10.12 6.45
N GLU A 262 -15.18 -8.96 6.54
CA GLU A 262 -13.92 -8.70 5.81
C GLU A 262 -12.68 -9.39 6.39
N MET A 263 -12.77 -9.91 7.62
CA MET A 263 -11.72 -10.74 8.21
C MET A 263 -11.92 -12.21 7.89
N GLN A 264 -13.06 -12.58 7.29
CA GLN A 264 -13.25 -13.92 6.78
C GLN A 264 -12.37 -14.17 5.55
N PRO A 265 -12.05 -15.45 5.30
CA PRO A 265 -11.41 -15.85 4.07
C PRO A 265 -12.23 -15.46 2.82
N LEU A 266 -11.53 -15.18 1.73
CA LEU A 266 -12.16 -14.72 0.49
C LEU A 266 -13.18 -15.73 -0.07
N TRP A 267 -12.93 -17.03 0.13
CA TRP A 267 -13.83 -18.10 -0.32
C TRP A 267 -15.18 -18.13 0.42
N VAL A 268 -15.26 -17.55 1.63
CA VAL A 268 -16.54 -17.40 2.35
C VAL A 268 -17.45 -16.41 1.62
N GLN A 269 -16.88 -15.35 1.05
CA GLN A 269 -17.63 -14.31 0.35
C GLN A 269 -17.95 -14.66 -1.10
N LEU A 270 -16.99 -15.29 -1.81
CA LEU A 270 -17.09 -15.53 -3.25
C LEU A 270 -17.42 -16.98 -3.63
N GLY A 271 -17.50 -17.90 -2.65
CA GLY A 271 -17.60 -19.32 -2.94
C GLY A 271 -16.48 -19.80 -3.87
N PRO A 272 -16.68 -20.84 -4.71
CA PRO A 272 -15.67 -21.34 -5.65
C PRO A 272 -15.14 -20.29 -6.64
N LEU A 273 -15.89 -19.21 -6.90
CA LEU A 273 -15.50 -18.16 -7.84
C LEU A 273 -14.28 -17.36 -7.37
N PHE A 274 -13.91 -17.44 -6.08
CA PHE A 274 -12.71 -16.78 -5.54
C PHE A 274 -11.42 -17.19 -6.27
N ALA A 275 -11.38 -18.42 -6.81
CA ALA A 275 -10.20 -18.96 -7.47
C ALA A 275 -9.86 -18.18 -8.75
N VAL A 276 -10.85 -17.62 -9.44
CA VAL A 276 -10.66 -16.90 -10.71
C VAL A 276 -9.83 -15.61 -10.54
N PRO A 277 -10.21 -14.65 -9.68
CA PRO A 277 -9.41 -13.44 -9.47
C PRO A 277 -8.03 -13.76 -8.87
N VAL A 278 -7.94 -14.74 -7.96
CA VAL A 278 -6.66 -15.17 -7.36
C VAL A 278 -5.72 -15.76 -8.42
N ALA A 279 -6.21 -16.68 -9.26
CA ALA A 279 -5.43 -17.27 -10.34
C ALA A 279 -5.03 -16.22 -11.37
N THR A 280 -5.92 -15.27 -11.70
CA THR A 280 -5.62 -14.18 -12.63
C THR A 280 -4.50 -13.28 -12.10
N MET A 281 -4.55 -12.91 -10.82
CA MET A 281 -3.53 -12.08 -10.18
C MET A 281 -2.18 -12.79 -10.03
N ALA A 282 -2.18 -14.12 -9.87
CA ALA A 282 -0.96 -14.91 -9.81
C ALA A 282 -0.36 -15.15 -11.21
N LEU A 283 -1.16 -15.68 -12.14
CA LEU A 283 -0.70 -16.16 -13.44
C LEU A 283 -0.57 -15.06 -14.48
N GLY A 284 -1.41 -14.03 -14.43
CA GLY A 284 -1.42 -12.92 -15.40
C GLY A 284 -0.08 -12.19 -15.47
N PRO A 285 0.45 -11.65 -14.36
CA PRO A 285 1.75 -10.99 -14.36
C PRO A 285 2.89 -11.95 -14.72
N ILE A 286 2.83 -13.22 -14.28
CA ILE A 286 3.84 -14.23 -14.63
C ILE A 286 3.87 -14.47 -16.14
N ALA A 287 2.71 -14.73 -16.75
CA ALA A 287 2.60 -14.97 -18.20
C ALA A 287 3.11 -13.76 -19.00
N LEU A 288 2.74 -12.55 -18.57
CA LEU A 288 3.19 -11.31 -19.20
C LEU A 288 4.70 -11.11 -19.08
N CYS A 289 5.28 -11.35 -17.91
CA CYS A 289 6.73 -11.23 -17.69
C CYS A 289 7.51 -12.31 -18.45
N ARG A 290 6.99 -13.54 -18.52
CA ARG A 290 7.62 -14.63 -19.31
C ARG A 290 7.60 -14.32 -20.80
N ARG A 291 6.49 -13.82 -21.33
CA ARG A 291 6.37 -13.45 -22.75
C ARG A 291 7.29 -12.28 -23.13
N SER A 292 7.47 -11.32 -22.23
CA SER A 292 8.28 -10.13 -22.48
C SER A 292 9.77 -10.29 -22.13
N GLY A 293 10.15 -11.36 -21.44
CA GLY A 293 11.48 -11.49 -20.84
C GLY A 293 11.77 -10.47 -19.72
N ALA A 294 10.75 -9.76 -19.24
CA ALA A 294 10.90 -8.74 -18.21
C ALA A 294 11.35 -9.36 -16.88
N ARG A 295 12.35 -8.73 -16.25
CA ARG A 295 12.83 -9.12 -14.93
C ARG A 295 12.14 -8.30 -13.86
N VAL A 296 11.29 -8.96 -13.08
CA VAL A 296 10.64 -8.37 -11.91
C VAL A 296 11.56 -8.52 -10.70
N PRO A 297 11.74 -7.50 -9.84
CA PRO A 297 12.45 -7.65 -8.59
C PRO A 297 11.81 -8.74 -7.71
N ALA A 298 12.63 -9.63 -7.13
CA ALA A 298 12.17 -10.69 -6.21
C ALA A 298 11.24 -10.16 -5.11
N GLY A 299 11.51 -8.97 -4.57
CA GLY A 299 10.65 -8.35 -3.56
C GLY A 299 9.23 -8.02 -4.03
N ALA A 300 9.06 -7.57 -5.27
CA ALA A 300 7.72 -7.31 -5.82
C ALA A 300 6.93 -8.61 -6.02
N ALA A 301 7.58 -9.67 -6.50
CA ALA A 301 6.97 -10.99 -6.61
C ALA A 301 6.63 -11.60 -5.24
N ALA A 302 7.54 -11.48 -4.27
CA ALA A 302 7.31 -11.95 -2.90
C ALA A 302 6.12 -11.23 -2.24
N MET A 303 6.03 -9.90 -2.41
CA MET A 303 4.90 -9.13 -1.89
C MET A 303 3.58 -9.44 -2.59
N LEU A 304 3.60 -9.75 -3.90
CA LEU A 304 2.42 -10.25 -4.61
C LEU A 304 1.95 -11.58 -4.00
N LEU A 305 2.86 -12.55 -3.83
CA LEU A 305 2.52 -13.86 -3.25
C LEU A 305 2.03 -13.73 -1.81
N ALA A 306 2.72 -12.95 -0.98
CA ALA A 306 2.32 -12.67 0.40
C ALA A 306 0.95 -11.98 0.46
N GLY A 307 0.71 -11.01 -0.43
CA GLY A 307 -0.58 -10.34 -0.56
C GLY A 307 -1.70 -11.30 -0.98
N ILE A 308 -1.44 -12.22 -1.92
CA ILE A 308 -2.42 -13.24 -2.33
C ILE A 308 -2.74 -14.15 -1.15
N ALA A 309 -1.72 -14.67 -0.45
CA ALA A 309 -1.92 -15.54 0.71
C ALA A 309 -2.72 -14.82 1.81
N ALA A 310 -2.32 -13.59 2.15
CA ALA A 310 -3.02 -12.78 3.15
C ALA A 310 -4.46 -12.45 2.71
N GLY A 311 -4.67 -12.09 1.45
CA GLY A 311 -5.98 -11.75 0.90
C GLY A 311 -6.94 -12.95 0.79
N VAL A 312 -6.41 -14.13 0.51
CA VAL A 312 -7.16 -15.39 0.50
C VAL A 312 -7.61 -15.75 1.91
N LEU A 313 -6.75 -15.59 2.91
CA LEU A 313 -7.07 -15.85 4.31
C LEU A 313 -7.96 -14.77 4.95
N HIS A 314 -7.79 -13.51 4.54
CA HIS A 314 -8.53 -12.36 5.05
C HIS A 314 -8.78 -11.39 3.89
N SER A 315 -10.02 -11.32 3.40
CA SER A 315 -10.36 -10.55 2.19
C SER A 315 -9.95 -9.08 2.26
N ARG A 316 -9.93 -8.48 3.46
CA ARG A 316 -9.43 -7.11 3.70
C ARG A 316 -7.97 -6.87 3.30
N CYS A 317 -7.16 -7.91 3.16
CA CYS A 317 -5.74 -7.81 2.78
C CYS A 317 -5.52 -7.82 1.26
N MET A 318 -6.57 -7.99 0.46
CA MET A 318 -6.46 -8.15 -0.99
C MET A 318 -5.84 -6.94 -1.70
N TRP A 319 -5.93 -5.75 -1.11
CA TRP A 319 -5.30 -4.54 -1.67
C TRP A 319 -3.77 -4.68 -1.80
N ILE A 320 -3.11 -5.46 -0.94
CA ILE A 320 -1.66 -5.73 -1.03
C ILE A 320 -1.39 -6.50 -2.32
N ALA A 321 -2.13 -7.58 -2.57
CA ALA A 321 -2.04 -8.36 -3.79
C ALA A 321 -2.30 -7.47 -5.03
N GLY A 322 -3.33 -6.63 -4.96
CA GLY A 322 -3.70 -5.72 -6.06
C GLY A 322 -2.56 -4.77 -6.44
N LEU A 323 -1.96 -4.11 -5.45
CA LEU A 323 -0.83 -3.19 -5.63
C LEU A 323 0.33 -3.88 -6.35
N PHE A 324 0.81 -5.01 -5.82
CA PHE A 324 1.99 -5.69 -6.36
C PHE A 324 1.68 -6.44 -7.66
N CYS A 325 0.44 -6.85 -7.90
CA CYS A 325 0.00 -7.37 -9.19
C CYS A 325 0.13 -6.29 -10.28
N GLY A 326 -0.38 -5.09 -10.01
CA GLY A 326 -0.24 -3.94 -10.90
C GLY A 326 1.23 -3.57 -11.18
N LEU A 327 2.08 -3.61 -10.14
CA LEU A 327 3.53 -3.39 -10.28
C LEU A 327 4.18 -4.43 -11.21
N CYS A 328 3.92 -5.72 -10.98
CA CYS A 328 4.43 -6.80 -11.83
C CYS A 328 3.92 -6.68 -13.29
N CYS A 329 2.65 -6.32 -13.49
CA CYS A 329 2.10 -6.02 -14.81
C CYS A 329 2.83 -4.85 -15.49
N ALA A 330 3.17 -3.79 -14.75
CA ALA A 330 3.91 -2.65 -15.31
C ALA A 330 5.29 -3.06 -15.85
N PHE A 331 6.02 -3.92 -15.13
CA PHE A 331 7.28 -4.50 -15.61
C PHE A 331 7.07 -5.34 -16.88
N GLY A 332 6.10 -6.25 -16.87
CA GLY A 332 5.82 -7.12 -17.99
C GLY A 332 5.37 -6.38 -19.25
N LEU A 333 4.52 -5.35 -19.10
CA LEU A 333 4.06 -4.53 -20.22
C LEU A 333 5.19 -3.70 -20.80
N ALA A 334 6.07 -3.15 -19.97
CA ALA A 334 7.23 -2.40 -20.45
C ALA A 334 8.19 -3.27 -21.27
N GLY A 335 8.38 -4.54 -20.87
CA GLY A 335 9.16 -5.49 -21.65
C GLY A 335 8.46 -5.91 -22.95
N ALA A 336 7.14 -6.08 -22.94
CA ALA A 336 6.36 -6.45 -24.13
C ALA A 336 6.27 -5.31 -25.16
N LEU A 337 6.28 -4.06 -24.70
CA LEU A 337 6.29 -2.84 -25.51
C LEU A 337 7.71 -2.42 -25.94
N GLY A 338 8.72 -3.26 -25.69
CA GLY A 338 9.94 -3.28 -26.49
C GLY A 338 9.61 -3.75 -27.91
N GLU A 339 8.94 -2.87 -28.67
CA GLU A 339 8.75 -2.99 -30.12
C GLU A 339 10.10 -3.31 -30.80
N PRO A 340 10.07 -4.12 -31.87
CA PRO A 340 11.11 -5.07 -32.23
C PRO A 340 12.48 -4.44 -32.41
N VAL A 341 13.50 -5.17 -31.95
CA VAL A 341 14.86 -5.08 -32.49
C VAL A 341 14.72 -5.16 -34.01
N ALA A 342 14.92 -4.03 -34.69
CA ALA A 342 15.33 -4.06 -36.07
C ALA A 342 16.59 -4.91 -36.11
N HIS A 343 16.50 -6.12 -36.65
CA HIS A 343 17.68 -6.81 -37.14
C HIS A 343 18.39 -5.83 -38.08
N PRO A 344 19.65 -5.45 -37.83
CA PRO A 344 20.51 -5.08 -38.94
C PRO A 344 20.74 -6.39 -39.68
N GLY A 345 20.08 -6.55 -40.81
CA GLY A 345 20.49 -7.54 -41.79
C GLY A 345 21.91 -7.21 -42.28
N ARG A 346 22.64 -8.30 -42.54
CA ARG A 346 23.99 -8.41 -43.12
C ARG A 346 25.15 -8.19 -42.17
#